data_AF-A0A9N9TCM0-F1
#
_entry.id   AF-A0A9N9TCM0-F1
#
_cell.length_a   1.000
_cell.length_b   1.000
_cell.length_c   1.000
_cell.angle_alpha   90.00
_cell.angle_beta   90.00
_cell.angle_gamma   90.00
#
_symmetry.space_group_name_H-M   'P 1'
#
loop_
_entity.id
_entity.type
_entity.pdbx_description
1 polymer ?
#
loop_
_entity_poly.entity_id
_entity_poly.type
_entity_poly.pdbx_seq_one_letter_code
_entity_poly.pdbx_strand_id
1 'polypeptide(L)'
;MSYRSFLGVTVHFIEDRKITSVAIDVQELSERHTSDYISTQLPEILNRWKIDFEKVEAVVTDGGTNMLKAISDSFGKIKHVPCFAHLVILVVEHSLDNEETKPLLNKVQSIVKWAKNSVIVSDELRKRQLNKGIASGNLKKLTLDISTRWNSVFYMLERPLEYITREASEEEYITISKVIPMLACPSNQLDMINLDLPLANNKVKI
;
A
#
# COMPACT_ATOMS: atom_id res chain seq x y z
N MET A 1 -20.17 2.28 9.85
CA MET A 1 -18.88 2.23 10.57
C MET A 1 -18.44 3.67 10.83
N SER A 2 -18.32 4.09 12.08
CA SER A 2 -17.62 5.34 12.41
C SER A 2 -16.13 5.08 12.22
N TYR A 3 -15.50 5.81 11.32
CA TYR A 3 -14.05 5.78 11.16
C TYR A 3 -13.46 6.62 12.29
N ARG A 4 -12.69 5.96 13.17
CA ARG A 4 -11.89 6.64 14.19
C ARG A 4 -10.54 6.99 13.62
N SER A 5 -10.01 8.10 14.06
CA SER A 5 -8.73 8.61 13.60
C SER A 5 -7.81 8.82 14.77
N PHE A 6 -6.52 8.67 14.52
CA PHE A 6 -5.52 8.73 15.57
C PHE A 6 -4.34 9.62 15.15
N LEU A 7 -3.79 10.37 16.11
CA LEU A 7 -2.51 11.04 15.98
C LEU A 7 -1.50 10.29 16.85
N GLY A 8 -0.60 9.56 16.18
CA GLY A 8 0.55 8.93 16.83
C GLY A 8 1.75 9.88 16.81
N VAL A 9 2.42 10.03 17.94
CA VAL A 9 3.64 10.85 18.06
C VAL A 9 4.77 9.98 18.58
N THR A 10 5.84 9.90 17.79
CA THR A 10 7.08 9.22 18.14
C THR A 10 8.20 10.25 18.14
N VAL A 11 8.97 10.28 19.22
CA VAL A 11 10.16 11.14 19.33
C VAL A 11 11.40 10.32 19.03
N HIS A 12 12.30 10.92 18.28
CA HIS A 12 13.59 10.35 17.94
C HIS A 12 14.70 11.26 18.50
N PHE A 13 15.66 10.68 19.21
CA PHE A 13 16.78 11.41 19.79
C PHE A 13 18.03 10.53 19.87
N ILE A 14 19.18 11.13 20.16
CA ILE A 14 20.44 10.42 20.32
C ILE A 14 20.73 10.27 21.81
N GLU A 15 20.95 9.03 22.23
CA GLU A 15 21.37 8.66 23.58
C GLU A 15 22.49 7.63 23.46
N ASP A 16 23.60 7.83 24.18
CA ASP A 16 24.77 6.93 24.14
C ASP A 16 25.28 6.58 22.74
N ARG A 17 25.30 7.58 21.84
CA ARG A 17 25.68 7.43 20.41
C ARG A 17 24.79 6.48 19.62
N LYS A 18 23.57 6.21 20.09
CA LYS A 18 22.56 5.42 19.39
C LYS A 18 21.32 6.27 19.14
N ILE A 19 20.66 6.02 18.02
CA ILE A 19 19.36 6.62 17.74
C ILE A 19 18.32 5.83 18.54
N THR A 20 17.63 6.52 19.44
CA THR A 20 16.54 5.99 20.25
C THR A 20 15.22 6.54 19.72
N SER A 21 14.20 5.68 19.68
CA SER A 21 12.85 6.04 19.23
C SER A 21 11.84 5.64 20.30
N VAL A 22 10.99 6.57 20.72
CA VAL A 22 9.98 6.33 21.76
C VAL A 22 8.64 6.85 21.27
N ALA A 23 7.64 5.97 21.21
CA ALA A 23 6.25 6.37 21.00
C ALA A 23 5.74 7.00 22.29
N ILE A 24 5.53 8.31 22.27
CA ILE A 24 5.16 9.08 23.47
C ILE A 24 3.64 9.28 23.58
N ASP A 25 2.91 9.17 22.47
CA ASP A 25 1.46 9.28 22.49
C ASP A 25 0.79 8.63 21.27
N VAL A 26 -0.44 8.16 21.46
CA VAL A 26 -1.38 7.78 20.42
C VAL A 26 -2.76 8.23 20.88
N GLN A 27 -3.19 9.40 20.39
CA GLN A 27 -4.47 9.98 20.79
C GLN A 27 -5.53 9.78 19.71
N GLU A 28 -6.74 9.41 20.11
CA GLU A 28 -7.92 9.43 19.24
C GLU A 28 -8.29 10.89 18.97
N LEU A 29 -8.42 11.26 17.69
CA LEU A 29 -8.88 12.59 17.29
C LEU A 29 -10.40 12.59 17.26
N SER A 30 -11.01 13.36 18.17
CA SER A 30 -12.47 13.47 18.33
C SER A 30 -13.11 14.49 17.38
N GLU A 31 -12.30 15.34 16.76
CA GLU A 31 -12.73 16.42 15.87
C GLU A 31 -12.26 16.22 14.43
N ARG A 32 -12.73 17.08 13.51
CA ARG A 32 -12.15 17.14 12.17
C ARG A 32 -10.68 17.52 12.28
N HIS A 33 -9.81 16.83 11.55
CA HIS A 33 -8.36 17.06 11.55
C HIS A 33 -7.98 18.34 10.80
N THR A 34 -8.54 19.47 11.20
CA THR A 34 -8.13 20.78 10.71
C THR A 34 -6.69 21.04 11.18
N SER A 35 -6.00 21.91 10.44
CA SER A 35 -4.67 22.36 10.88
C SER A 35 -4.74 22.98 12.27
N ASP A 36 -5.73 23.83 12.53
CA ASP A 36 -5.88 24.52 13.81
C ASP A 36 -6.02 23.54 14.99
N TYR A 37 -6.80 22.46 14.83
CA TYR A 37 -6.92 21.43 15.86
C TYR A 37 -5.60 20.70 16.08
N ILE A 38 -4.93 20.25 15.01
CA ILE A 38 -3.65 19.54 15.13
C ILE A 38 -2.56 20.43 15.77
N SER A 39 -2.56 21.73 15.46
CA SER A 39 -1.63 22.72 16.02
C SER A 39 -1.77 22.89 17.53
N THR A 40 -2.92 22.55 18.14
CA THR A 40 -3.07 22.56 19.60
C THR A 40 -2.62 21.24 20.21
N GLN A 41 -2.86 20.12 19.52
CA GLN A 41 -2.60 18.79 20.04
C GLN A 41 -1.10 18.45 20.17
N LEU A 42 -0.30 18.76 19.15
CA LEU A 42 1.15 18.49 19.20
C LEU A 42 1.82 19.21 20.39
N PRO A 43 1.52 20.50 20.66
CA PRO A 43 2.03 21.15 21.85
C PRO A 43 1.59 20.60 23.19
N GLU A 44 0.34 20.21 23.31
CA GLU A 44 -0.15 19.57 24.52
C GLU A 44 0.58 18.26 24.79
N ILE A 45 0.83 17.44 23.75
CA ILE A 45 1.59 16.19 23.86
C ILE A 45 3.01 16.47 24.37
N LEU A 46 3.75 17.38 23.71
CA LEU A 46 5.13 17.68 24.12
C LEU A 46 5.21 18.24 25.54
N ASN A 47 4.28 19.11 25.92
CA ASN A 47 4.21 19.68 27.26
C ASN A 47 3.95 18.63 28.34
N ARG A 48 3.10 17.61 28.08
CA ARG A 48 2.88 16.49 29.01
C ARG A 48 4.18 15.74 29.34
N TRP A 49 5.04 15.59 28.33
CA TRP A 49 6.34 14.94 28.45
C TRP A 49 7.46 15.89 28.89
N LYS A 50 7.14 17.17 29.16
CA LYS A 50 8.11 18.24 29.50
C LYS A 50 9.21 18.39 28.44
N ILE A 51 8.86 18.14 27.19
CA ILE A 51 9.75 18.34 26.05
C ILE A 51 9.59 19.79 25.62
N ASP A 52 10.70 20.52 25.68
CA ASP A 52 10.76 21.91 25.24
C ASP A 52 10.55 22.00 23.73
N PHE A 53 9.63 22.88 23.33
CA PHE A 53 9.30 23.17 21.94
C PHE A 53 10.51 23.58 21.11
N GLU A 54 11.40 24.37 21.70
CA GLU A 54 12.54 24.91 20.98
C GLU A 54 13.56 23.83 20.61
N LYS A 55 13.62 22.74 21.38
CA LYS A 55 14.53 21.60 21.17
C LYS A 55 14.09 20.65 20.06
N VAL A 56 12.86 20.80 19.55
CA VAL A 56 12.41 20.02 18.41
C VAL A 56 13.07 20.58 17.16
N GLU A 57 14.02 19.85 16.59
CA GLU A 57 14.76 20.27 15.39
C GLU A 57 14.01 19.95 14.09
N ALA A 58 13.27 18.85 14.05
CA ALA A 58 12.55 18.40 12.86
C ALA A 58 11.26 17.67 13.22
N VAL A 59 10.24 17.82 12.38
CA VAL A 59 8.97 17.10 12.47
C VAL A 59 8.72 16.40 11.14
N VAL A 60 8.64 15.06 11.19
CA VAL A 60 8.45 14.22 10.00
C VAL A 60 6.98 13.82 9.87
N THR A 61 6.34 14.12 8.74
CA THR A 61 4.95 13.71 8.45
C THR A 61 4.76 13.31 6.99
N ASP A 62 3.63 12.68 6.67
CA ASP A 62 3.24 12.34 5.29
C ASP A 62 3.01 13.57 4.39
N GLY A 63 2.99 14.78 4.95
CA GLY A 63 2.81 16.01 4.19
C GLY A 63 1.36 16.30 3.81
N GLY A 64 0.37 15.71 4.49
CA GLY A 64 -1.02 16.10 4.34
C GLY A 64 -1.21 17.61 4.58
N THR A 65 -2.03 18.29 3.77
CA THR A 65 -2.16 19.76 3.78
C THR A 65 -2.40 20.35 5.18
N ASN A 66 -3.29 19.72 5.95
CA ASN A 66 -3.59 20.17 7.32
C ASN A 66 -2.40 19.94 8.26
N MET A 67 -1.64 18.85 8.08
CA MET A 67 -0.43 18.59 8.86
C MET A 67 0.67 19.61 8.53
N LEU A 68 0.87 19.91 7.25
CA LEU A 68 1.86 20.91 6.81
C LEU A 68 1.58 22.28 7.42
N LYS A 69 0.32 22.73 7.33
CA LYS A 69 -0.08 24.01 7.94
C LYS A 69 0.10 23.96 9.45
N ALA A 70 -0.32 22.87 10.12
CA ALA A 70 -0.16 22.76 11.56
C ALA A 70 1.30 22.82 12.02
N ILE A 71 2.20 22.13 11.31
CA ILE A 71 3.62 22.15 11.62
C ILE A 71 4.22 23.53 11.33
N SER A 72 3.83 24.16 10.22
CA SER A 72 4.26 25.51 9.89
C SER A 72 3.85 26.51 10.98
N ASP A 73 2.63 26.40 11.49
CA ASP A 73 2.08 27.29 12.51
C ASP A 73 2.69 27.02 13.90
N SER A 74 2.98 25.75 14.25
CA SER A 74 3.50 25.36 15.58
C SER A 74 5.03 25.35 15.70
N PHE A 75 5.76 24.98 14.64
CA PHE A 75 7.21 24.76 14.67
C PHE A 75 7.99 25.63 13.66
N GLY A 76 7.28 26.31 12.76
CA GLY A 76 7.87 27.01 11.63
C GLY A 76 8.13 26.09 10.44
N LYS A 77 7.94 26.64 9.24
CA LYS A 77 8.01 25.90 7.97
C LYS A 77 9.32 25.15 7.75
N ILE A 78 10.45 25.67 8.25
CA ILE A 78 11.78 25.08 8.03
C ILE A 78 12.00 23.76 8.79
N LYS A 79 11.20 23.49 9.83
CA LYS A 79 11.34 22.28 10.65
C LYS A 79 10.56 21.09 10.10
N HIS A 80 9.75 21.27 9.04
CA HIS A 80 9.05 20.15 8.42
C HIS A 80 9.98 19.33 7.53
N VAL A 81 9.92 18.01 7.69
CA VAL A 81 10.59 17.04 6.82
C VAL A 81 9.55 16.08 6.26
N PRO A 82 9.49 15.86 4.94
CA PRO A 82 8.55 14.90 4.37
C PRO A 82 8.94 13.46 4.73
N CYS A 83 7.94 12.62 4.98
CA CYS A 83 8.12 11.20 5.20
C CYS A 83 8.66 10.53 3.93
N PHE A 84 9.88 10.00 4.00
CA PHE A 84 10.52 9.34 2.86
C PHE A 84 9.68 8.18 2.28
N ALA A 85 9.06 7.37 3.14
CA ALA A 85 8.20 6.28 2.68
C ALA A 85 6.99 6.80 1.88
N HIS A 86 6.38 7.92 2.32
CA HIS A 86 5.28 8.52 1.58
C HIS A 86 5.75 9.15 0.26
N LEU A 87 6.95 9.73 0.22
CA LEU A 87 7.53 10.22 -1.05
C LEU A 87 7.72 9.09 -2.07
N VAL A 88 8.21 7.93 -1.64
CA VAL A 88 8.35 6.77 -2.55
C VAL A 88 6.99 6.32 -3.07
N ILE A 89 5.95 6.30 -2.22
CA ILE A 89 4.56 6.01 -2.65
C ILE A 89 4.15 6.99 -3.74
N LEU A 90 4.29 8.29 -3.49
CA LEU A 90 3.90 9.33 -4.45
C LEU A 90 4.64 9.16 -5.77
N VAL A 91 5.95 8.90 -5.76
CA VAL A 91 6.71 8.69 -7.01
C VAL A 91 6.15 7.52 -7.82
N VAL A 92 5.85 6.40 -7.16
CA VAL A 92 5.27 5.22 -7.83
C VAL A 92 3.87 5.53 -8.36
N GLU A 93 3.00 6.14 -7.56
CA GLU A 93 1.64 6.51 -7.97
C GLU A 93 1.66 7.44 -9.19
N HIS A 94 2.45 8.52 -9.15
CA HIS A 94 2.57 9.46 -10.28
C HIS A 94 3.15 8.80 -11.53
N SER A 95 4.11 7.87 -11.37
CA SER A 95 4.70 7.15 -12.51
C SER A 95 3.68 6.22 -13.19
N LEU A 96 2.70 5.73 -12.44
CA LEU A 96 1.65 4.82 -12.91
C LEU A 96 0.35 5.53 -13.29
N ASP A 97 0.22 6.83 -13.02
CA ASP A 97 -0.94 7.65 -13.30
C ASP A 97 -0.94 8.19 -14.74
N ASN A 98 -0.79 7.31 -15.73
CA ASN A 98 -0.80 7.68 -17.15
C ASN A 98 -1.72 6.77 -17.99
N GLU A 99 -2.10 7.23 -19.18
CA GLU A 99 -3.06 6.55 -20.07
C GLU A 99 -2.55 5.20 -20.60
N GLU A 100 -1.24 4.94 -20.57
CA GLU A 100 -0.66 3.68 -21.02
C GLU A 100 -0.72 2.60 -19.93
N THR A 101 -0.44 2.96 -18.67
CA THR A 101 -0.38 2.03 -17.54
C THR A 101 -1.74 1.79 -16.88
N LYS A 102 -2.62 2.80 -16.86
CA LYS A 102 -3.96 2.70 -16.23
C LYS A 102 -4.81 1.54 -16.75
N PRO A 103 -4.93 1.30 -18.08
CA PRO A 103 -5.76 0.21 -18.58
C PRO A 103 -5.27 -1.17 -18.10
N LEU A 104 -3.95 -1.37 -18.06
CA LEU A 104 -3.35 -2.61 -17.55
C LEU A 104 -3.62 -2.78 -16.05
N LEU A 105 -3.38 -1.74 -15.26
CA LEU A 105 -3.62 -1.76 -13.81
C LEU A 105 -5.08 -2.07 -13.50
N ASN A 106 -6.02 -1.39 -14.17
CA ASN A 106 -7.45 -1.63 -14.02
C ASN A 106 -7.83 -3.08 -14.37
N LYS A 107 -7.26 -3.63 -15.45
CA LYS A 107 -7.51 -5.02 -15.85
C LYS A 107 -7.03 -6.02 -14.80
N VAL A 108 -5.82 -5.83 -14.27
CA VAL A 108 -5.29 -6.69 -13.20
C VAL A 108 -6.12 -6.53 -11.91
N GLN A 109 -6.49 -5.30 -11.54
CA GLN A 109 -7.38 -5.03 -10.41
C GLN A 109 -8.71 -5.78 -10.56
N SER A 110 -9.35 -5.73 -11.72
CA SER A 110 -10.61 -6.45 -11.99
C SER A 110 -10.46 -7.95 -11.81
N ILE A 111 -9.37 -8.55 -12.33
CA ILE A 111 -9.09 -9.98 -12.20
C ILE A 111 -8.88 -10.35 -10.73
N VAL A 112 -8.02 -9.62 -10.02
CA VAL A 112 -7.73 -9.86 -8.61
C VAL A 112 -8.98 -9.69 -7.75
N LYS A 113 -9.79 -8.66 -8.02
CA LYS A 113 -11.05 -8.39 -7.31
C LYS A 113 -12.05 -9.52 -7.52
N TRP A 114 -12.22 -9.99 -8.76
CA TRP A 114 -13.06 -11.15 -9.07
C TRP A 114 -12.60 -12.39 -8.31
N ALA A 115 -11.31 -12.72 -8.39
CA ALA A 115 -10.75 -13.92 -7.76
C ALA A 115 -10.91 -13.91 -6.23
N LYS A 116 -10.66 -12.75 -5.59
CA LYS A 116 -10.85 -12.58 -4.13
C LYS A 116 -12.31 -12.72 -3.70
N ASN A 117 -13.26 -12.34 -4.55
CA ASN A 117 -14.68 -12.43 -4.26
C ASN A 117 -15.27 -13.83 -4.58
N SER A 118 -14.51 -14.69 -5.25
CA SER A 118 -14.90 -16.07 -5.55
C SER A 118 -14.30 -17.03 -4.52
N VAL A 119 -15.15 -17.63 -3.69
CA VAL A 119 -14.76 -18.66 -2.73
C VAL A 119 -14.15 -19.85 -3.46
N ILE A 120 -14.73 -20.26 -4.58
CA ILE A 120 -14.27 -21.39 -5.39
C ILE A 120 -12.84 -21.16 -5.88
N VAL A 121 -12.55 -19.99 -6.46
CA VAL A 121 -11.21 -19.66 -6.99
C VAL A 121 -10.20 -19.54 -5.85
N SER A 122 -10.57 -18.90 -4.74
CA SER A 122 -9.68 -18.76 -3.58
C SER A 122 -9.35 -20.10 -2.92
N ASP A 123 -10.32 -21.01 -2.82
CA ASP A 123 -10.11 -22.35 -2.29
C ASP A 123 -9.29 -23.22 -3.23
N GLU A 124 -9.51 -23.11 -4.54
CA GLU A 124 -8.72 -23.82 -5.55
C GLU A 124 -7.25 -23.36 -5.51
N LEU A 125 -7.01 -22.05 -5.46
CA LEU A 125 -5.67 -21.47 -5.32
C LEU A 125 -4.97 -21.97 -4.03
N ARG A 126 -5.71 -22.10 -2.94
CA ARG A 126 -5.19 -22.63 -1.67
C ARG A 126 -4.85 -24.12 -1.78
N LYS A 127 -5.74 -24.93 -2.36
CA LYS A 127 -5.53 -26.38 -2.55
C LYS A 127 -4.31 -26.66 -3.42
N ARG A 128 -4.15 -25.94 -4.54
CA ARG A 128 -2.99 -26.11 -5.43
C ARG A 128 -1.66 -25.82 -4.74
N GLN A 129 -1.61 -24.75 -3.94
CA GLN A 129 -0.41 -24.41 -3.18
C GLN A 129 -0.08 -25.48 -2.13
N LEU A 130 -1.09 -26.03 -1.43
CA LEU A 130 -0.91 -27.13 -0.48
C LEU A 130 -0.43 -28.41 -1.17
N ASN A 131 -1.00 -28.75 -2.33
CA ASN A 131 -0.58 -29.92 -3.13
C ASN A 131 0.87 -29.81 -3.61
N LYS A 132 1.37 -28.58 -3.79
CA LYS A 132 2.78 -28.28 -4.10
C LYS A 132 3.68 -28.24 -2.85
N GLY A 133 3.20 -28.67 -1.68
CA GLY A 133 3.98 -28.75 -0.45
C GLY A 133 4.20 -27.43 0.27
N ILE A 134 3.53 -26.34 -0.12
CA ILE A 134 3.64 -25.05 0.57
C ILE A 134 2.92 -25.16 1.92
N ALA A 135 3.64 -24.93 3.01
CA ALA A 135 3.08 -24.92 4.35
C ALA A 135 1.90 -23.93 4.47
N SER A 136 0.86 -24.29 5.22
CA SER A 136 -0.35 -23.48 5.38
C SER A 136 -0.10 -22.03 5.80
N GLY A 137 0.97 -21.77 6.58
CA GLY A 137 1.36 -20.42 6.99
C GLY A 137 1.99 -19.56 5.89
N ASN A 138 2.44 -20.16 4.80
CA ASN A 138 3.16 -19.52 3.70
C ASN A 138 2.34 -19.40 2.42
N LEU A 139 1.04 -19.72 2.47
CA LEU A 139 0.14 -19.62 1.33
C LEU A 139 -0.04 -18.17 0.88
N LYS A 140 0.26 -17.90 -0.38
CA LYS A 140 0.07 -16.59 -1.00
C LYS A 140 -1.39 -16.43 -1.43
N LYS A 141 -1.96 -15.26 -1.14
CA LYS A 141 -3.28 -14.84 -1.62
C LYS A 141 -3.11 -13.75 -2.67
N LEU A 142 -4.02 -13.64 -3.63
CA LEU A 142 -4.04 -12.45 -4.48
C LEU A 142 -4.39 -11.21 -3.65
N THR A 143 -3.69 -10.10 -3.90
CA THR A 143 -3.83 -8.84 -3.15
C THR A 143 -4.17 -7.71 -4.09
N LEU A 144 -5.14 -6.89 -3.69
CA LEU A 144 -5.39 -5.61 -4.36
C LEU A 144 -4.36 -4.59 -3.87
N ASP A 145 -4.12 -3.59 -4.71
CA ASP A 145 -3.38 -2.42 -4.33
C ASP A 145 -4.09 -1.64 -3.20
N ILE A 146 -3.28 -0.92 -2.44
CA ILE A 146 -3.66 -0.08 -1.31
C ILE A 146 -2.78 1.16 -1.44
N SER A 147 -3.39 2.31 -1.71
CA SER A 147 -2.68 3.58 -1.94
C SER A 147 -1.70 3.92 -0.82
N THR A 148 -2.05 3.64 0.44
CA THR A 148 -1.22 3.93 1.60
C THR A 148 -0.05 2.95 1.83
N ARG A 149 0.16 1.96 0.95
CA ARG A 149 1.20 0.94 1.11
C ARG A 149 2.00 0.77 -0.17
N TRP A 150 3.23 1.31 -0.17
CA TRP A 150 4.15 1.39 -1.32
C TRP A 150 4.29 0.14 -2.18
N ASN A 151 4.32 -1.05 -1.59
CA ASN A 151 4.54 -2.29 -2.34
C ASN A 151 3.24 -2.96 -2.84
N SER A 152 2.07 -2.37 -2.58
CA SER A 152 0.78 -3.02 -2.83
C SER A 152 0.50 -3.22 -4.32
N VAL A 153 0.77 -2.22 -5.16
CA VAL A 153 0.66 -2.30 -6.62
C VAL A 153 1.61 -3.35 -7.17
N PHE A 154 2.85 -3.37 -6.68
CA PHE A 154 3.83 -4.39 -7.05
C PHE A 154 3.28 -5.81 -6.78
N TYR A 155 2.80 -6.08 -5.57
CA TYR A 155 2.25 -7.41 -5.24
C TYR A 155 0.97 -7.75 -6.00
N MET A 156 0.15 -6.75 -6.35
CA MET A 156 -1.04 -6.96 -7.18
C MET A 156 -0.66 -7.41 -8.60
N LEU A 157 0.43 -6.88 -9.15
CA LEU A 157 0.95 -7.28 -10.46
C LEU A 157 1.73 -8.60 -10.41
N GLU A 158 2.60 -8.74 -9.42
CA GLU A 158 3.52 -9.89 -9.28
C GLU A 158 2.77 -11.19 -9.01
N ARG A 159 1.83 -11.23 -8.06
CA ARG A 159 1.25 -12.50 -7.60
C ARG A 159 0.47 -13.27 -8.67
N PRO A 160 -0.37 -12.62 -9.51
CA PRO A 160 -0.98 -13.30 -10.65
C PRO A 160 0.04 -13.82 -11.66
N LEU A 161 1.09 -13.04 -11.96
CA LEU A 161 2.16 -13.44 -12.87
C LEU A 161 2.94 -14.63 -12.32
N GLU A 162 3.31 -14.57 -11.04
CA GLU A 162 3.98 -15.66 -10.35
C GLU A 162 3.17 -16.96 -10.44
N TYR A 163 1.86 -16.86 -10.23
CA TYR A 163 0.97 -18.00 -10.35
C TYR A 163 0.90 -18.54 -11.79
N ILE A 164 0.63 -17.68 -12.78
CA ILE A 164 0.53 -18.09 -14.19
C ILE A 164 1.83 -18.74 -14.66
N THR A 165 2.97 -18.11 -14.36
CA THR A 165 4.27 -18.61 -14.77
C THR A 165 4.62 -19.93 -14.08
N ARG A 166 4.30 -20.13 -12.80
CA ARG A 166 4.51 -21.44 -12.13
C ARG A 166 3.59 -22.54 -12.65
N GLU A 167 2.35 -22.23 -13.01
CA GLU A 167 1.47 -23.21 -13.62
C GLU A 167 1.92 -23.58 -15.04
N ALA A 168 2.40 -22.61 -15.81
CA ALA A 168 2.84 -22.84 -17.19
C ALA A 168 4.25 -23.43 -17.32
N SER A 169 5.11 -23.29 -16.30
CA SER A 169 6.48 -23.85 -16.30
C SER A 169 6.64 -25.15 -15.53
N GLU A 170 5.64 -25.58 -14.75
CA GLU A 170 5.71 -26.74 -13.83
C GLU A 170 6.85 -26.65 -12.78
N GLU A 171 7.49 -25.48 -12.62
CA GLU A 171 8.68 -25.32 -11.78
C GLU A 171 8.39 -24.75 -10.38
N GLU A 172 9.28 -25.08 -9.45
CA GLU A 172 9.19 -24.65 -8.05
C GLU A 172 9.55 -23.17 -7.84
N TYR A 173 10.42 -22.58 -8.69
CA TYR A 173 10.90 -21.19 -8.57
C TYR A 173 10.93 -20.46 -9.92
N ILE A 174 10.68 -19.15 -9.91
CA ILE A 174 10.64 -18.31 -11.12
C ILE A 174 11.90 -17.44 -11.21
N THR A 175 12.55 -17.44 -12.38
CA THR A 175 13.64 -16.52 -12.71
C THR A 175 13.14 -15.39 -13.61
N ILE A 176 13.68 -14.18 -13.46
CA ILE A 176 13.36 -13.00 -14.29
C ILE A 176 13.50 -13.33 -15.80
N SER A 177 14.44 -14.20 -16.16
CA SER A 177 14.66 -14.67 -17.53
C SER A 177 13.48 -15.43 -18.17
N LYS A 178 12.55 -15.98 -17.38
CA LYS A 178 11.34 -16.67 -17.87
C LYS A 178 10.10 -15.79 -17.90
N VAL A 179 10.07 -14.76 -17.05
CA VAL A 179 8.99 -13.76 -17.02
C VAL A 179 9.05 -12.88 -18.27
N ILE A 180 10.25 -12.49 -18.70
CA ILE A 180 10.44 -11.61 -19.87
C ILE A 180 9.83 -12.23 -21.16
N PRO A 181 10.12 -13.50 -21.54
CA PRO A 181 9.47 -14.15 -22.68
C PRO A 181 7.95 -14.27 -22.54
N MET A 182 7.45 -14.58 -21.34
CA MET A 182 6.00 -14.71 -21.08
C MET A 182 5.25 -13.38 -21.10
N LEU A 183 5.92 -12.27 -20.81
CA LEU A 183 5.39 -10.90 -20.96
C LEU A 183 5.60 -10.34 -22.37
N ALA A 184 6.51 -10.90 -23.17
CA ALA A 184 6.70 -10.56 -24.58
C ALA A 184 5.78 -11.37 -25.52
N CYS A 185 5.35 -12.56 -25.09
CA CYS A 185 4.36 -13.38 -25.80
C CYS A 185 2.97 -12.71 -26.00
N PRO A 186 2.41 -11.92 -25.06
CA PRO A 186 1.12 -11.24 -25.21
C PRO A 186 1.17 -10.08 -26.20
N SER A 187 2.34 -9.50 -26.50
CA SER A 187 2.46 -8.44 -27.52
C SER A 187 1.94 -8.88 -28.88
N ASN A 188 2.04 -10.17 -29.19
CA ASN A 188 1.54 -10.76 -30.44
C ASN A 188 0.19 -11.50 -30.29
N GLN A 189 -0.37 -11.59 -29.08
CA GLN A 189 -1.62 -12.32 -28.80
C GLN A 189 -2.73 -11.45 -28.18
N LEU A 190 -2.44 -10.21 -27.75
CA LEU A 190 -3.44 -9.28 -27.23
C LEU A 190 -4.45 -8.85 -28.31
N ASP A 191 -4.07 -8.88 -29.59
CA ASP A 191 -4.99 -8.67 -30.72
C ASP A 191 -5.98 -9.84 -30.93
N MET A 192 -5.71 -11.01 -30.34
CA MET A 192 -6.56 -12.20 -30.45
C MET A 192 -7.56 -12.39 -29.30
N ILE A 193 -7.45 -11.63 -28.20
CA ILE A 193 -8.40 -11.71 -27.09
C ILE A 193 -9.49 -10.65 -27.29
N ASN A 194 -10.33 -10.88 -28.30
CA ASN A 194 -11.68 -10.33 -28.31
C ASN A 194 -12.45 -10.99 -27.16
N LEU A 195 -12.76 -10.23 -26.12
CA LEU A 195 -13.52 -10.68 -24.95
C LEU A 195 -15.03 -10.71 -25.24
N ASP A 196 -15.44 -11.43 -26.30
CA ASP A 196 -16.83 -11.91 -26.44
C ASP A 196 -16.94 -13.30 -25.81
N LEU A 197 -16.76 -13.38 -24.49
CA LEU A 197 -17.04 -14.61 -23.74
C LEU A 197 -18.47 -14.54 -23.15
N PRO A 198 -19.37 -15.50 -23.45
CA PRO A 198 -20.79 -15.46 -23.05
C PRO A 198 -21.07 -15.62 -21.54
N LEU A 199 -20.06 -15.50 -20.68
CA LEU A 199 -20.18 -15.78 -19.25
C LEU A 199 -20.63 -14.56 -18.43
N ALA A 200 -20.81 -13.39 -19.06
CA ALA A 200 -21.30 -12.18 -18.40
C ALA A 200 -22.84 -12.06 -18.34
N ASN A 201 -23.60 -12.94 -19.00
CA ASN A 201 -25.06 -12.78 -19.16
C ASN A 201 -25.96 -13.68 -18.30
N ASN A 202 -25.41 -14.52 -17.41
CA ASN A 202 -26.26 -15.25 -16.47
C ASN A 202 -26.60 -14.40 -15.24
N LYS A 203 -27.55 -13.49 -15.42
CA LYS A 203 -28.40 -13.01 -14.33
C LYS A 203 -29.17 -14.21 -13.77
N VAL A 204 -28.65 -14.83 -12.73
CA VAL A 204 -29.45 -15.71 -11.87
C VAL A 204 -30.46 -14.82 -11.16
N LYS A 205 -31.72 -14.91 -11.60
CA LYS A 205 -32.88 -14.41 -10.86
C LYS A 205 -32.98 -15.22 -9.56
N ILE A 206 -32.92 -14.53 -8.43
CA ILE A 206 -33.66 -14.86 -7.21
C ILE A 206 -34.40 -13.59 -6.82
#